data_AF-A0A3Q9FR60-F1
#
_entry.id   AF-A0A3Q9FR60-F1
#
_cell.length_a   1.000
_cell.length_b   1.000
_cell.length_c   1.000
_cell.angle_alpha   90.00
_cell.angle_beta   90.00
_cell.angle_gamma   90.00
#
_symmetry.space_group_name_H-M   'P 1'
#
loop_
_entity.id
_entity.type
_entity.pdbx_description
1 polymer ?
#
loop_
_entity_poly.entity_id
_entity_poly.type
_entity_poly.pdbx_seq_one_letter_code
_entity_poly.pdbx_strand_id
1 'polypeptide(L)' 'MRKVFIESMLVIIGLMITIPYILFPNPYLMFLFVFIAQPCIGVAVILALYEVYKDLTKKDLL' A
#
# COMPACT_ATOMS: atom_id res chain seq x y z
N MET A 1 9.61 0.41 14.42
CA MET A 1 10.53 -0.01 13.34
C MET A 1 9.97 -1.15 12.50
N ARG A 2 9.58 -2.30 13.09
CA ARG A 2 9.10 -3.47 12.30
C ARG A 2 7.82 -3.22 11.49
N LYS A 3 6.88 -2.40 11.99
CA LYS A 3 5.63 -2.06 11.28
C LYS A 3 5.88 -1.20 10.03
N VAL A 4 6.60 -0.09 10.21
CA VAL A 4 7.03 0.79 9.11
C VAL A 4 7.79 0.02 8.02
N PHE A 5 8.63 -0.94 8.41
CA PHE A 5 9.33 -1.80 7.45
C PHE A 5 8.37 -2.64 6.60
N ILE A 6 7.37 -3.28 7.21
CA ILE A 6 6.37 -4.10 6.49
C ILE A 6 5.54 -3.23 5.55
N GLU A 7 5.05 -2.08 6.01
CA GLU A 7 4.30 -1.12 5.19
C GLU A 7 5.12 -0.64 4.00
N SER A 8 6.37 -0.26 4.22
CA SER A 8 7.28 0.17 3.15
C SER A 8 7.51 -0.95 2.14
N MET A 9 7.67 -2.20 2.60
CA MET A 9 7.89 -3.35 1.72
C MET A 9 6.64 -3.65 0.86
N LEU A 10 5.45 -3.57 1.45
CA LEU A 10 4.17 -3.71 0.73
C LEU A 10 4.00 -2.63 -0.34
N VAL A 11 4.33 -1.39 0.00
CA VAL A 11 4.28 -0.25 -0.96
C VAL A 11 5.30 -0.43 -2.07
N ILE A 12 6.54 -0.80 -1.76
CA ILE A 12 7.59 -1.04 -2.77
C ILE A 12 7.16 -2.15 -3.74
N ILE A 13 6.67 -3.28 -3.23
CA ILE A 13 6.18 -4.38 -4.07
C ILE A 13 5.02 -3.91 -4.95
N GLY A 14 4.05 -3.19 -4.36
CA GLY A 14 2.92 -2.64 -5.09
C GLY A 14 3.36 -1.69 -6.21
N LEU A 15 4.31 -0.80 -5.95
CA LEU A 15 4.85 0.14 -6.93
C LEU A 15 5.65 -0.57 -8.03
N MET A 16 6.45 -1.59 -7.69
CA MET A 16 7.20 -2.37 -8.66
C MET A 16 6.30 -3.12 -9.65
N ILE A 17 5.05 -3.43 -9.28
CA ILE A 17 4.07 -4.05 -10.19
C ILE A 17 3.26 -2.97 -10.93
N THR A 18 2.88 -1.91 -10.22
CA THR A 18 2.01 -0.85 -10.77
C THR A 18 2.72 -0.05 -11.86
N ILE A 19 3.99 0.32 -11.68
CA ILE A 19 4.74 1.12 -12.66
C ILE A 19 4.86 0.38 -14.02
N PRO A 20 5.31 -0.89 -14.08
CA PRO A 20 5.31 -1.64 -15.34
C PRO A 20 3.92 -1.81 -15.96
N TYR A 21 2.88 -2.04 -15.16
CA TYR A 21 1.51 -2.17 -15.67
C TYR A 21 1.00 -0.88 -16.33
N ILE A 22 1.29 0.29 -15.73
CA ILE A 22 0.92 1.60 -16.30
C ILE A 22 1.63 1.85 -17.64
N LEU A 23 2.92 1.50 -17.72
CA LEU A 23 3.71 1.74 -18.94
C LEU A 23 3.38 0.75 -20.06
N PHE A 24 3.11 -0.52 -19.72
CA PHE A 24 2.86 -1.59 -20.66
C PHE A 24 1.70 -2.48 -20.18
N PRO A 25 0.44 -2.06 -20.38
CA PRO A 25 -0.70 -2.83 -19.92
C PRO A 25 -0.81 -4.13 -20.70
N ASN A 26 -0.61 -5.26 -20.02
CA ASN A 26 -0.79 -6.59 -20.58
C ASN A 26 -1.62 -7.47 -19.60
N PRO A 27 -2.22 -8.58 -20.06
CA PRO A 27 -3.11 -9.39 -19.23
C PRO A 27 -2.44 -9.97 -17.97
N TYR A 28 -1.16 -10.34 -18.04
CA TYR A 28 -0.41 -10.88 -16.91
C TYR A 28 -0.12 -9.80 -15.85
N LEU A 29 0.28 -8.60 -16.28
CA LEU A 29 0.50 -7.46 -15.41
C LEU A 29 -0.81 -6.94 -14.81
N MET A 30 -1.93 -7.01 -15.54
CA MET A 30 -3.25 -6.71 -15.01
C MET A 30 -3.60 -7.65 -13.85
N PHE A 31 -3.35 -8.96 -14.01
CA PHE A 31 -3.55 -9.93 -12.93
C PHE A 31 -2.70 -9.59 -11.70
N LEU A 32 -1.39 -9.35 -11.89
CA LEU A 32 -0.50 -8.98 -10.79
C LEU A 32 -0.92 -7.65 -10.13
N PHE A 33 -1.36 -6.67 -10.92
CA PHE A 33 -1.83 -5.40 -10.42
C PHE A 33 -3.08 -5.55 -9.55
N VAL A 34 -4.10 -6.27 -10.04
CA VAL A 34 -5.38 -6.42 -9.35
C VAL A 34 -5.28 -7.30 -8.11
N PHE A 35 -4.55 -8.42 -8.19
CA PHE A 35 -4.55 -9.43 -7.12
C PHE A 35 -3.35 -9.33 -6.18
N ILE A 36 -2.30 -8.57 -6.53
CA ILE A 36 -1.12 -8.40 -5.67
C ILE A 36 -0.94 -6.93 -5.31
N ALA A 37 -0.77 -6.05 -6.31
CA ALA A 37 -0.43 -4.65 -6.03
C ALA A 37 -1.55 -3.91 -5.28
N GLN A 38 -2.79 -4.05 -5.73
CA GLN A 38 -3.94 -3.40 -5.09
C GLN A 38 -4.14 -3.85 -3.64
N PRO A 39 -4.12 -5.15 -3.29
CA PRO A 39 -4.15 -5.58 -1.89
C PRO A 39 -2.96 -5.07 -1.06
N CYS A 40 -1.73 -5.15 -1.59
CA CYS A 40 -0.54 -4.67 -0.87
C CYS A 40 -0.65 -3.17 -0.54
N ILE A 41 -1.02 -2.36 -1.52
CA ILE A 41 -1.21 -0.91 -1.35
C ILE A 41 -2.40 -0.63 -0.42
N GLY A 42 -3.51 -1.34 -0.59
CA GLY A 42 -4.71 -1.17 0.22
C GLY A 42 -4.44 -1.43 1.71
N VAL A 43 -3.73 -2.51 2.03
CA VAL A 43 -3.33 -2.82 3.41
C VAL A 43 -2.40 -1.74 3.96
N ALA A 44 -1.40 -1.30 3.18
CA ALA A 44 -0.48 -0.24 3.63
C ALA A 44 -1.21 1.08 3.92
N VAL A 45 -2.16 1.47 3.06
CA VAL A 45 -2.97 2.69 3.25
C VAL A 45 -3.85 2.56 4.50
N ILE A 46 -4.53 1.43 4.71
CA ILE A 46 -5.37 1.22 5.89
C ILE A 46 -4.54 1.30 7.17
N LEU A 47 -3.36 0.67 7.21
CA LEU A 47 -2.48 0.70 8.38
C LEU A 47 -2.00 2.13 8.67
N ALA A 48 -1.58 2.86 7.65
CA ALA A 48 -1.14 4.24 7.79
C ALA A 48 -2.28 5.14 8.29
N LEU A 49 -3.47 5.03 7.70
CA LEU A 49 -4.65 5.80 8.12
C LEU A 49 -5.06 5.45 9.56
N TYR A 50 -5.03 4.17 9.92
CA TYR A 50 -5.33 3.73 11.29
C TYR A 50 -4.35 4.30 12.30
N GLU A 51 -3.06 4.36 11.97
CA GLU A 51 -2.04 4.93 12.85
C GLU A 51 -2.19 6.46 12.99
N VAL A 52 -2.45 7.15 11.88
CA VAL A 52 -2.77 8.60 11.89
C VAL A 52 -4.02 8.89 12.72
N TYR A 53 -5.11 8.13 12.51
CA TYR A 53 -6.35 8.30 13.28
C TYR A 53 -6.12 8.10 14.78
N LYS A 54 -5.42 7.01 15.15
CA LYS A 54 -5.09 6.71 16.54
C LYS A 54 -4.24 7.82 17.18
N ASP A 55 -3.29 8.37 16.44
CA ASP A 55 -2.44 9.46 16.93
C ASP A 55 -3.19 10.78 17.10
N LEU A 56 -4.15 11.07 16.21
CA LEU A 56 -5.02 12.24 16.34
C LEU A 56 -5.97 12.12 17.54
N THR A 57 -6.61 10.97 17.75
CA THR A 57 -7.50 10.73 18.90
C THR A 57 -6.74 10.81 20.22
N LYS A 58 -5.51 10.29 20.28
CA LYS A 58 -4.67 10.40 21.49
C LYS A 58 -4.25 11.81 21.85
N LYS A 59 -4.23 12.71 20.87
CA LYS A 59 -3.81 14.11 21.04
C LYS A 59 -4.98 15.06 21.21
N ASP A 60 -6.23 14.55 21.29
CA ASP A 60 -7.45 15.37 21.36
C ASP A 60 -7.57 16.36 20.17
N LEU A 61 -7.04 15.97 19.00
CA LEU A 61 -7.06 16.79 17.78
C LEU A 61 -8.20 16.40 16.82
N LEU A 62 -9.10 15.51 17.26
CA LEU A 62 -10.16 14.89 16.45
C LEU A 62 -11.54 15.24 17.01
#